data_AF-A0A7C4Q6Y8-F1
#
_entry.id   AF-A0A7C4Q6Y8-F1
#
_cell.length_a   1.000
_cell.length_b   1.000
_cell.length_c   1.000
_cell.angle_alpha   90.00
_cell.angle_beta   90.00
_cell.angle_gamma   90.00
#
_symmetry.space_group_name_H-M   'P 1'
#
loop_
_entity.id
_entity.type
_entity.pdbx_description
1 polymer ?
#
loop_
_entity_poly.entity_id
_entity_poly.type
_entity_poly.pdbx_seq_one_letter_code
_entity_poly.pdbx_strand_id
1 'polypeptide(L)'
;MNKNFLSQNLSVGGQKITGPLQGIETIGDLINKILPFILGLAGIILLFVLILAGYDLIMSQGNAEKIKNAQAKITTGLIGLFLLIFSYLIVSLIAKIFGLGGGLF
;
A
#
# COMPACT_ATOMS: atom_id res chain seq x y z
N MET A 1 8.23 3.32 29.73
CA MET A 1 7.79 4.68 29.32
C MET A 1 7.01 4.52 28.03
N ASN A 2 5.68 4.47 28.13
CA ASN A 2 4.80 4.09 27.01
C ASN A 2 4.66 5.28 26.06
N LYS A 3 5.23 5.17 24.86
CA LYS A 3 5.28 6.25 23.87
C LYS A 3 4.01 6.23 23.01
N ASN A 4 2.89 6.60 23.62
CA ASN A 4 1.61 6.75 22.92
C ASN A 4 1.54 8.19 22.39
N PHE A 5 1.95 8.39 21.14
CA PHE A 5 2.04 9.73 20.54
C PHE A 5 0.67 10.31 20.15
N LEU A 6 -0.41 9.51 20.22
CA LEU A 6 -1.78 9.87 19.85
C LEU A 6 -2.79 9.44 20.94
N SER A 7 -2.53 9.78 22.20
CA SER A 7 -3.31 9.30 23.37
C SER A 7 -4.84 9.34 23.18
N GLN A 8 -5.42 8.18 22.80
CA GLN A 8 -6.85 7.92 22.62
C GLN A 8 -7.56 7.68 23.96
N ASN A 9 -6.80 7.43 25.04
CA ASN A 9 -7.30 7.13 26.37
C ASN A 9 -6.87 8.24 27.34
N LEU A 10 -7.85 8.88 27.97
CA LEU A 10 -7.64 9.80 29.08
C LEU A 10 -8.32 9.20 30.30
N SER A 11 -7.54 8.90 31.35
CA SER A 11 -8.05 8.43 32.63
C SER A 11 -8.26 9.62 33.56
N VAL A 12 -9.51 10.04 33.73
CA VAL A 12 -9.89 11.08 34.70
C VAL A 12 -10.83 10.43 35.72
N GLY A 13 -10.43 10.44 37.00
CA GLY A 13 -11.28 9.94 38.09
C GLY A 13 -11.68 8.46 38.02
N GLY A 14 -10.86 7.61 37.40
CA GLY A 14 -11.13 6.16 37.27
C GLY A 14 -12.02 5.76 36.10
N GLN A 15 -12.51 6.71 35.30
CA GLN A 15 -13.21 6.44 34.05
C GLN A 15 -12.26 6.57 32.86
N LYS A 16 -12.22 5.52 32.03
CA LYS A 16 -11.42 5.46 30.81
C LYS A 16 -12.24 6.02 29.66
N ILE A 17 -12.03 7.30 29.32
CA ILE A 17 -12.64 7.89 28.13
C ILE A 17 -11.75 7.51 26.94
N THR A 18 -12.27 6.61 26.10
CA THR A 18 -11.61 6.17 24.87
C THR A 18 -12.22 6.93 23.69
N GLY A 19 -11.41 7.68 22.95
CA GLY A 19 -11.87 8.41 21.77
C GLY A 19 -12.31 7.46 20.62
N PRO A 20 -12.94 8.01 19.57
CA PRO A 20 -13.60 7.24 18.51
C PRO A 20 -12.67 6.47 17.54
N LEU A 21 -11.35 6.65 17.61
CA LEU A 21 -10.36 5.94 16.78
C LEU A 21 -9.67 4.82 17.57
N GLN A 22 -10.41 3.78 17.92
CA GLN A 22 -9.83 2.63 18.64
C GLN A 22 -8.86 1.85 17.73
N GLY A 23 -7.67 1.50 18.25
CA GLY A 23 -6.68 0.66 17.55
C GLY A 23 -5.63 1.42 16.73
N ILE A 24 -5.46 2.72 16.95
CA ILE A 24 -4.40 3.52 16.33
C ILE A 24 -3.59 4.19 17.45
N GLU A 25 -2.48 3.57 17.84
CA GLU A 25 -1.61 4.11 18.91
C GLU A 25 -0.34 4.73 18.32
N THR A 26 0.06 4.28 17.12
CA THR A 26 1.24 4.75 16.38
C THR A 26 0.90 5.14 14.94
N ILE A 27 1.72 6.00 14.33
CA ILE A 27 1.68 6.29 12.88
C ILE A 27 1.73 5.00 12.04
N GLY A 28 2.41 4.00 12.56
CA GLY A 28 2.44 2.66 12.00
C GLY A 28 1.07 2.00 11.84
N ASP A 29 0.21 2.07 12.87
CA ASP A 29 -1.14 1.50 12.84
C ASP A 29 -2.05 2.19 11.83
N LEU A 30 -1.86 3.50 11.64
CA LEU A 30 -2.53 4.25 10.57
C LEU A 30 -2.16 3.70 9.20
N ILE A 31 -0.87 3.48 8.97
CA ILE A 31 -0.37 2.94 7.72
C ILE A 31 -0.91 1.51 7.53
N ASN A 32 -0.86 0.65 8.55
CA ASN A 32 -1.36 -0.72 8.48
C ASN A 32 -2.85 -0.79 8.12
N LYS A 33 -3.65 0.18 8.57
CA LYS A 33 -5.09 0.23 8.26
C LYS A 33 -5.38 0.71 6.84
N ILE A 34 -4.58 1.64 6.31
CA ILE A 34 -4.77 2.22 4.97
C ILE A 34 -4.12 1.35 3.88
N LEU A 35 -3.04 0.66 4.21
CA LEU A 35 -2.26 -0.15 3.28
C LEU A 35 -3.07 -1.22 2.53
N PRO A 36 -3.90 -2.07 3.17
CA PRO A 36 -4.69 -3.08 2.43
C PRO A 36 -5.68 -2.43 1.46
N PHE A 37 -6.19 -1.24 1.78
CA PHE A 37 -7.05 -0.47 0.88
C PHE A 37 -6.28 0.01 -0.36
N ILE A 38 -5.06 0.54 -0.18
CA ILE A 38 -4.20 0.97 -1.29
C ILE A 38 -3.79 -0.22 -2.16
N LEU A 39 -3.39 -1.36 -1.56
CA LEU A 39 -3.03 -2.55 -2.33
C LEU A 39 -4.22 -3.10 -3.11
N GLY A 40 -5.42 -3.13 -2.51
CA GLY A 40 -6.65 -3.52 -3.21
C GLY A 40 -6.96 -2.61 -4.39
N LEU A 41 -6.85 -1.29 -4.19
CA LEU A 41 -7.06 -0.31 -5.25
C LEU A 41 -6.02 -0.43 -6.37
N ALA A 42 -4.75 -0.63 -6.02
CA ALA A 42 -3.67 -0.82 -6.98
C ALA A 42 -3.88 -2.07 -7.84
N GLY A 43 -4.36 -3.18 -7.25
CA GLY A 43 -4.72 -4.39 -7.99
C GLY A 43 -5.84 -4.16 -9.00
N ILE A 44 -6.87 -3.39 -8.63
CA ILE A 44 -7.96 -3.02 -9.53
C ILE A 44 -7.43 -2.15 -10.69
N ILE A 45 -6.63 -1.12 -10.38
CA ILE A 45 -6.03 -0.25 -11.41
C ILE A 45 -5.18 -1.07 -12.39
N LEU A 46 -4.36 -2.00 -11.87
CA LEU A 46 -3.54 -2.86 -12.70
C LEU A 46 -4.39 -3.70 -13.66
N LEU A 47 -5.52 -4.23 -13.20
CA LEU A 47 -6.45 -4.97 -14.05
C LEU A 47 -6.98 -4.11 -15.20
N PHE A 48 -7.36 -2.86 -14.94
CA PHE A 48 -7.76 -1.92 -16.01
C PHE A 48 -6.63 -1.62 -17.00
N VAL A 49 -5.40 -1.40 -16.50
CA VAL A 49 -4.22 -1.16 -17.35
C VAL A 49 -3.95 -2.36 -18.26
N LEU A 50 -4.06 -3.59 -17.73
CA LEU A 50 -3.88 -4.81 -18.52
C LEU A 50 -4.96 -4.96 -19.59
N ILE A 51 -6.22 -4.66 -19.30
CA ILE A 51 -7.31 -4.69 -20.28
C ILE A 51 -7.05 -3.69 -21.41
N LEU A 52 -6.71 -2.44 -21.07
CA LEU A 52 -6.44 -1.40 -22.07
C LEU A 52 -5.20 -1.71 -22.91
N ALA A 53 -4.15 -2.24 -22.29
CA ALA A 53 -2.96 -2.64 -23.01
C ALA A 53 -3.20 -3.87 -23.90
N GLY A 54 -4.01 -4.82 -23.46
CA GLY A 54 -4.44 -5.97 -24.27
C GLY A 54 -5.28 -5.54 -25.47
N TYR A 55 -6.19 -4.60 -25.28
CA TYR A 55 -6.96 -4.00 -26.37
C TYR A 55 -6.06 -3.30 -27.39
N ASP A 56 -5.12 -2.46 -26.92
CA ASP A 56 -4.15 -1.79 -27.80
C ASP A 56 -3.31 -2.79 -28.59
N LEU A 57 -2.91 -3.91 -27.98
CA LEU A 57 -2.12 -4.97 -28.63
C LEU A 57 -2.92 -5.63 -29.77
N ILE A 58 -4.19 -5.95 -29.55
CA ILE A 58 -5.06 -6.56 -30.58
C ILE A 58 -5.38 -5.55 -31.69
N MET A 59 -5.66 -4.29 -31.34
CA MET A 59 -5.98 -3.20 -32.29
C MET A 59 -4.74 -2.70 -33.06
N SER A 60 -3.54 -3.19 -32.75
CA SER A 60 -2.29 -2.72 -33.36
C SER A 60 -2.18 -3.01 -34.85
N GLN A 61 -2.95 -3.98 -35.41
CA GLN A 61 -2.99 -4.32 -36.85
C GLN A 61 -1.60 -4.47 -37.51
N GLY A 62 -0.57 -4.87 -36.77
CA GLY A 62 0.80 -5.00 -37.27
C GLY A 62 1.67 -3.74 -37.19
N ASN A 63 1.16 -2.62 -36.66
CA ASN A 63 1.96 -1.43 -36.37
C ASN A 63 2.87 -1.68 -35.14
N ALA A 64 4.18 -1.73 -35.38
CA ALA A 64 5.19 -2.00 -34.37
C ALA A 64 5.19 -0.97 -33.21
N GLU A 65 4.81 0.28 -33.46
CA GLU A 65 4.79 1.33 -32.45
C GLU A 65 3.66 1.11 -31.42
N LYS A 66 2.49 0.66 -31.89
CA LYS A 66 1.35 0.35 -31.01
C LYS A 66 1.63 -0.90 -30.16
N ILE A 67 2.26 -1.92 -30.74
CA ILE A 67 2.68 -3.12 -30.00
C ILE A 67 3.68 -2.77 -28.91
N LYS A 68 4.69 -1.94 -29.24
CA LYS A 68 5.69 -1.49 -28.26
C LYS A 68 5.05 -0.68 -27.13
N ASN A 69 4.12 0.20 -27.43
CA ASN A 69 3.39 0.97 -26.42
C ASN A 69 2.52 0.07 -25.53
N ALA A 70 1.82 -0.92 -26.09
CA ALA A 70 1.04 -1.88 -25.31
C ALA A 70 1.93 -2.68 -24.35
N GLN A 71 3.07 -3.18 -24.82
CA GLN A 71 4.05 -3.88 -23.98
C GLN A 71 4.61 -2.97 -22.89
N ALA A 72 4.92 -1.70 -23.21
CA ALA A 72 5.40 -0.74 -22.22
C ALA A 72 4.35 -0.47 -21.12
N LYS A 73 3.06 -0.38 -21.47
CA LYS A 73 1.96 -0.24 -20.50
C LYS A 73 1.85 -1.45 -19.56
N ILE A 74 1.98 -2.66 -20.09
CA ILE A 74 1.96 -3.88 -19.26
C ILE A 74 3.16 -3.90 -18.31
N THR A 75 4.35 -3.60 -18.84
CA THR A 75 5.59 -3.66 -18.06
C THR A 75 5.60 -2.61 -16.95
N THR A 76 5.18 -1.38 -17.24
CA THR A 76 5.07 -0.30 -16.24
C THR A 76 3.99 -0.60 -15.19
N GLY A 77 2.85 -1.18 -15.57
CA GLY A 77 1.84 -1.66 -14.63
C GLY A 77 2.37 -2.73 -13.67
N LEU A 78 3.03 -3.76 -14.21
CA LEU A 78 3.66 -4.81 -13.40
C LEU A 78 4.75 -4.28 -12.48
N ILE A 79 5.60 -3.38 -12.98
CA ILE A 79 6.64 -2.71 -12.18
C ILE A 79 6.02 -1.91 -11.03
N GLY A 80 4.91 -1.21 -11.27
CA GLY A 80 4.20 -0.47 -10.22
C GLY A 80 3.70 -1.38 -9.11
N LEU A 81 3.06 -2.51 -9.45
CA LEU A 81 2.62 -3.48 -8.45
C LEU A 81 3.80 -4.13 -7.73
N PHE A 82 4.85 -4.50 -8.46
CA PHE A 82 6.06 -5.07 -7.89
C PHE A 82 6.73 -4.11 -6.90
N LEU A 83 6.79 -2.82 -7.24
CA LEU A 83 7.35 -1.77 -6.40
C LEU A 83 6.55 -1.60 -5.10
N LEU A 84 5.22 -1.69 -5.14
CA LEU A 84 4.39 -1.66 -3.92
C LEU A 84 4.72 -2.83 -2.99
N ILE A 85 4.83 -4.05 -3.53
CA ILE A 85 5.17 -5.26 -2.77
C ILE A 85 6.61 -5.15 -2.22
N PHE A 86 7.55 -4.68 -3.03
CA PHE A 86 8.94 -4.50 -2.61
C PHE A 86 9.11 -3.40 -1.57
N SER A 87 8.38 -2.29 -1.70
CA SER A 87 8.38 -1.20 -0.74
C SER A 87 7.98 -1.72 0.65
N TYR A 88 6.93 -2.54 0.72
CA TYR A 88 6.54 -3.24 1.94
C TYR A 88 7.67 -4.10 2.51
N LEU A 89 8.27 -4.95 1.66
CA LEU A 89 9.31 -5.91 2.08
C LEU A 89 10.53 -5.18 2.65
N ILE A 90 10.98 -4.12 1.98
CA ILE A 90 12.12 -3.32 2.40
C ILE A 90 11.84 -2.66 3.75
N VAL A 91 10.66 -2.06 3.92
CA VAL A 91 10.33 -1.36 5.15
C VAL A 91 10.18 -2.33 6.32
N SER A 92 9.56 -3.50 6.11
CA SER A 92 9.48 -4.57 7.11
C SER A 92 10.86 -5.10 7.50
N LEU A 93 11.76 -5.26 6.53
CA LEU A 93 13.14 -5.69 6.78
C LEU A 93 13.91 -4.67 7.61
N ILE A 94 13.79 -3.38 7.27
CA ILE A 94 14.42 -2.29 8.03
C ILE A 94 13.85 -2.26 9.46
N ALA A 95 12.53 -2.33 9.63
CA ALA A 95 11.90 -2.34 10.96
C ALA A 95 12.43 -3.49 11.83
N LYS A 96 12.60 -4.68 11.25
CA LYS A 96 13.16 -5.86 11.93
C LYS A 96 14.63 -5.68 12.32
N ILE A 97 15.46 -5.10 11.44
CA ILE A 97 16.89 -4.87 11.69
C ILE A 97 17.09 -3.83 12.80
N PHE A 98 16.29 -2.76 12.81
CA PHE A 98 16.40 -1.68 13.79
C PHE A 98 15.73 -2.02 15.13
N GLY A 99 15.20 -3.23 15.30
CA GLY A 99 14.52 -3.65 16.53
C GLY A 99 13.23 -2.85 16.80
N LEU A 100 12.71 -2.17 15.78
CA LEU A 100 11.43 -1.46 15.80
C LEU A 100 10.32 -2.50 15.59
N GLY A 101 10.18 -3.44 16.53
CA GLY A 101 9.25 -4.56 16.47
C GLY A 101 7.79 -4.18 16.71
N GLY A 102 7.29 -3.08 16.13
CA GLY A 102 5.89 -2.70 16.32
C GLY A 102 5.51 -1.40 15.66
N GLY A 103 5.39 -1.40 14.33
CA GLY A 103 4.85 -0.22 13.67
C GLY A 103 4.34 -0.51 12.28
N LEU A 104 4.98 -1.41 11.56
CA LEU A 104 4.44 -1.89 10.30
C LEU A 104 4.28 -3.39 10.51
N PHE A 105 3.04 -3.76 10.83
CA PHE A 105 2.53 -5.01 11.43
C PHE A 105 2.81 -5.18 12.92
#